data_AF-A0A481ZJE6-F1
#
_entry.id   AF-A0A481ZJE6-F1
#
_cell.length_a   1.000
_cell.length_b   1.000
_cell.length_c   1.000
_cell.angle_alpha   90.00
_cell.angle_beta   90.00
_cell.angle_gamma   90.00
#
_symmetry.space_group_name_H-M   'P 1'
#
loop_
_entity.id
_entity.type
_entity.pdbx_description
1 polymer ?
#
loop_
_entity_poly.entity_id
_entity_poly.type
_entity_poly.pdbx_seq_one_letter_code
_entity_poly.pdbx_strand_id
1 'polypeptide(L)'
;MGKIRADKNKPYSMYIVSTRETMMYIVNNLNGLIRLKVPGFKEACNLYNINYIEPNYNIGLYDPYFAGLVDTDGSIVFNYAGNRIECNLEFQYSEYSSKLNLDNTILNCKPAVLIRKKSSKSGSSKDFSSIAFKFQNVNNMLFIYDYFMHNRLFCDMKFYRVTKIKSFIEIRKYKTSPRNSVEHKIYADFMIDWIKYENPLWYKVPFVNKYLLYKGE
;
A
#
# COMPACT_ATOMS: atom_id res chain seq x y z
N MET A 1 24.72 -10.87 -10.94
CA MET A 1 24.14 -10.21 -9.74
C MET A 1 24.14 -8.69 -9.93
N GLY A 2 23.10 -7.99 -9.47
CA GLY A 2 23.02 -6.54 -9.55
C GLY A 2 23.84 -5.81 -8.48
N LYS A 3 23.83 -4.47 -8.53
CA LYS A 3 24.57 -3.59 -7.62
C LYS A 3 23.61 -2.60 -6.98
N ILE A 4 23.78 -2.36 -5.68
CA ILE A 4 23.07 -1.28 -4.97
C ILE A 4 23.97 -0.06 -4.93
N ARG A 5 23.43 1.11 -5.28
CA ARG A 5 24.14 2.40 -5.27
C ARG A 5 23.29 3.45 -4.58
N ALA A 6 23.87 4.21 -3.66
CA ALA A 6 23.23 5.41 -3.11
C ALA A 6 23.07 6.50 -4.19
N ASP A 7 21.89 7.12 -4.26
CA ASP A 7 21.69 8.33 -5.07
C ASP A 7 22.42 9.50 -4.42
N LYS A 8 23.18 10.26 -5.20
CA LYS A 8 24.07 11.31 -4.67
C LYS A 8 23.23 12.37 -3.96
N ASN A 9 23.58 12.68 -2.72
CA ASN A 9 22.95 13.73 -1.91
C ASN A 9 21.44 13.54 -1.64
N LYS A 10 20.92 12.31 -1.78
CA LYS A 10 19.52 11.99 -1.47
C LYS A 10 19.45 10.76 -0.56
N PRO A 11 18.39 10.62 0.26
CA PRO A 11 18.20 9.46 1.14
C PRO A 11 17.69 8.23 0.37
N TYR A 12 18.06 8.06 -0.90
CA TYR A 12 17.55 7.01 -1.77
C TYR A 12 18.68 6.08 -2.22
N SER A 13 18.34 4.82 -2.47
CA SER A 13 19.24 3.84 -3.08
C SER A 13 18.61 3.27 -4.34
N MET A 14 19.45 2.85 -5.29
CA MET A 14 19.06 2.26 -6.55
C MET A 14 19.68 0.87 -6.67
N TYR A 15 18.87 -0.12 -7.04
CA TYR A 15 19.33 -1.42 -7.48
C TYR A 15 19.45 -1.42 -9.01
N ILE A 16 20.62 -1.77 -9.53
CA ILE A 16 20.94 -1.70 -10.96
C ILE A 16 21.50 -3.04 -11.43
N VAL A 17 21.01 -3.51 -12.57
CA VAL A 17 21.55 -4.65 -13.31
C VAL A 17 21.98 -4.15 -14.68
N SER A 18 23.22 -4.44 -15.08
CA SER A 18 23.81 -3.92 -16.32
C SER A 18 24.37 -4.98 -17.27
N THR A 19 24.44 -6.25 -16.84
CA THR A 19 24.92 -7.36 -17.67
C THR A 19 23.76 -7.96 -18.46
N ARG A 20 23.98 -8.24 -19.74
CA ARG A 20 22.97 -8.85 -20.63
C ARG A 20 22.41 -10.14 -20.04
N GLU A 21 23.28 -11.01 -19.51
CA GLU A 21 22.94 -12.33 -19.00
C GLU A 21 21.97 -12.22 -17.82
N THR A 22 22.28 -11.34 -16.85
CA THR A 22 21.40 -11.12 -15.69
C THR A 22 20.08 -10.45 -16.09
N MET A 23 20.10 -9.49 -17.04
CA MET A 23 18.87 -8.85 -17.51
C MET A 23 17.95 -9.85 -18.22
N MET A 24 18.51 -10.67 -19.11
CA MET A 24 17.78 -11.72 -19.80
C MET A 24 17.22 -12.76 -18.82
N TYR A 25 18.00 -13.14 -17.79
CA TYR A 25 17.52 -13.98 -16.70
C TYR A 25 16.30 -13.36 -15.99
N ILE A 26 16.36 -12.07 -15.65
CA ILE A 26 15.24 -11.37 -14.99
C ILE A 26 14.00 -11.33 -15.90
N VAL A 27 14.17 -10.96 -17.17
CA VAL A 27 13.05 -10.89 -18.12
C VAL A 27 12.37 -12.25 -18.27
N ASN A 28 13.14 -13.34 -18.42
CA ASN A 28 12.58 -14.69 -18.50
C ASN A 28 11.77 -15.07 -17.25
N ASN A 29 12.27 -14.74 -16.05
CA ASN A 29 11.59 -15.09 -14.79
C ASN A 29 10.38 -14.20 -14.49
N LEU A 30 10.33 -12.98 -15.03
CA LEU A 30 9.20 -12.05 -14.83
C LEU A 30 8.12 -12.17 -15.91
N ASN A 31 8.39 -12.90 -17.00
CA ASN A 31 7.46 -13.03 -18.11
C ASN A 31 6.17 -13.73 -17.66
N GLY A 32 5.01 -13.14 -17.99
CA GLY A 32 3.71 -13.58 -17.45
C GLY A 32 3.39 -13.11 -16.03
N LEU A 33 4.28 -12.38 -15.34
CA LEU A 33 4.04 -11.84 -13.98
C LEU A 33 3.82 -10.32 -13.95
N ILE A 34 4.32 -9.58 -14.94
CA ILE A 34 4.22 -8.11 -15.01
C ILE A 34 2.85 -7.68 -15.54
N ARG A 35 2.03 -7.02 -14.69
CA ARG A 35 0.65 -6.63 -15.02
C ARG A 35 0.40 -5.13 -15.20
N LEU A 36 1.29 -4.26 -14.69
CA LEU A 36 1.09 -2.80 -14.75
C LEU A 36 2.08 -2.11 -15.69
N LYS A 37 3.35 -2.47 -15.63
CA LYS A 37 4.42 -1.90 -16.47
C LYS A 37 4.62 -2.68 -17.78
N VAL A 38 3.52 -3.11 -18.39
CA VAL A 38 3.52 -4.01 -19.55
C VAL A 38 4.22 -3.44 -20.78
N PRO A 39 4.01 -2.17 -21.20
CA PRO A 39 4.64 -1.65 -22.43
C PRO A 39 6.17 -1.76 -22.41
N GLY A 40 6.81 -1.25 -21.36
CA GLY A 40 8.27 -1.34 -21.23
C GLY A 40 8.78 -2.77 -21.05
N PHE A 41 7.96 -3.66 -20.47
CA PHE A 41 8.33 -5.07 -20.38
C PHE A 41 8.26 -5.80 -21.74
N LYS A 42 7.27 -5.48 -22.58
CA LYS A 42 7.18 -5.98 -23.97
C LYS A 42 8.40 -5.54 -24.79
N GLU A 43 8.83 -4.29 -24.65
CA GLU A 43 10.06 -3.80 -25.28
C GLU A 43 11.29 -4.61 -24.84
N ALA A 44 11.39 -4.92 -23.54
CA ALA A 44 12.47 -5.77 -23.03
C ALA A 44 12.42 -7.21 -23.59
N CYS A 45 11.23 -7.81 -23.68
CA CYS A 45 11.06 -9.12 -24.32
C CYS A 45 11.52 -9.10 -25.78
N ASN A 46 11.12 -8.08 -26.54
CA ASN A 46 11.51 -7.91 -27.94
C ASN A 46 13.03 -7.77 -28.09
N LEU A 47 13.68 -6.98 -27.23
CA LEU A 47 15.14 -6.78 -27.26
C LEU A 47 15.92 -8.10 -27.09
N TYR A 48 15.37 -9.04 -26.33
CA TYR A 48 16.00 -10.34 -26.04
C TYR A 48 15.40 -11.50 -26.85
N ASN A 49 14.54 -11.23 -27.84
CA ASN A 49 13.83 -12.24 -28.63
C ASN A 49 13.06 -13.26 -27.78
N ILE A 50 12.45 -12.81 -26.68
CA ILE A 50 11.61 -13.62 -25.80
C ILE A 50 10.16 -13.42 -26.22
N ASN A 51 9.41 -14.51 -26.43
CA ASN A 51 7.97 -14.41 -26.67
C ASN A 51 7.26 -13.93 -25.40
N TYR A 52 6.57 -12.80 -25.47
CA TYR A 52 5.87 -12.23 -24.33
C TYR A 52 4.63 -13.07 -23.96
N ILE A 53 4.43 -13.28 -22.66
CA ILE A 53 3.29 -14.00 -22.10
C ILE A 53 2.39 -12.98 -21.40
N GLU A 54 1.13 -12.88 -21.84
CA GLU A 54 0.14 -12.02 -21.18
C GLU A 54 -0.15 -12.57 -19.77
N PRO A 55 -0.09 -11.74 -18.72
CA PRO A 55 -0.32 -12.19 -17.35
C PRO A 55 -1.81 -12.44 -17.07
N ASN A 56 -2.10 -13.27 -16.07
CA ASN A 56 -3.45 -13.35 -15.51
C ASN A 56 -3.72 -12.17 -14.57
N TYR A 57 -4.72 -11.34 -14.90
CA TYR A 57 -5.10 -10.16 -14.10
C TYR A 57 -6.06 -10.47 -12.94
N ASN A 58 -6.59 -11.69 -12.86
CA ASN A 58 -7.37 -12.15 -11.70
C ASN A 58 -6.41 -12.63 -10.62
N ILE A 59 -6.19 -11.78 -9.61
CA ILE A 59 -5.27 -12.08 -8.52
C ILE A 59 -5.96 -13.01 -7.51
N GLY A 60 -5.38 -14.20 -7.35
CA GLY A 60 -5.95 -15.26 -6.54
C GLY A 60 -5.90 -14.98 -5.03
N LEU A 61 -6.61 -15.82 -4.26
CA LEU A 61 -6.60 -15.77 -2.81
C LEU A 61 -5.18 -15.96 -2.27
N TYR A 62 -4.73 -15.03 -1.42
CA TYR A 62 -3.38 -15.02 -0.84
C TYR A 62 -2.24 -14.91 -1.86
N ASP A 63 -2.49 -14.49 -3.10
CA ASP A 63 -1.42 -14.31 -4.10
C ASP A 63 -0.47 -13.17 -3.71
N PRO A 64 0.84 -13.43 -3.53
CA PRO A 64 1.80 -12.45 -3.01
C PRO A 64 2.01 -11.23 -3.92
N TYR A 65 1.56 -11.27 -5.17
CA TYR A 65 1.62 -10.13 -6.08
C TYR A 65 0.95 -8.88 -5.47
N PHE A 66 -0.17 -9.05 -4.78
CA PHE A 66 -0.85 -7.93 -4.13
C PHE A 66 -0.05 -7.33 -2.96
N ALA A 67 0.72 -8.15 -2.22
CA ALA A 67 1.61 -7.62 -1.19
C ALA A 67 2.72 -6.75 -1.81
N GLY A 68 3.29 -7.20 -2.93
CA GLY A 68 4.26 -6.40 -3.70
C GLY A 68 3.69 -5.07 -4.18
N LEU A 69 2.46 -5.06 -4.70
CA LEU A 69 1.78 -3.82 -5.08
C LEU A 69 1.58 -2.88 -3.89
N VAL A 70 1.24 -3.43 -2.73
CA VAL A 70 1.02 -2.63 -1.52
C VAL A 70 2.32 -2.04 -1.00
N ASP A 71 3.43 -2.77 -1.10
CA ASP A 71 4.76 -2.27 -0.76
C ASP A 71 5.23 -1.13 -1.68
N THR A 72 4.95 -1.19 -2.98
CA THR A 72 5.39 -0.14 -3.92
C THR A 72 4.47 1.08 -3.91
N ASP A 73 3.19 0.89 -4.19
CA ASP A 73 2.24 1.97 -4.50
C ASP A 73 1.04 2.01 -3.55
N GLY A 74 0.92 1.03 -2.65
CA GLY A 74 -0.17 0.96 -1.69
C GLY A 74 0.09 1.69 -0.38
N SER A 75 -0.95 1.73 0.44
CA SER A 75 -0.94 2.36 1.75
C SER A 75 -1.83 1.61 2.74
N ILE A 76 -1.29 1.36 3.93
CA ILE A 76 -2.06 0.98 5.11
C ILE A 76 -2.30 2.25 5.91
N VAL A 77 -3.55 2.70 6.03
CA VAL A 77 -3.88 4.01 6.58
C VAL A 77 -4.96 3.92 7.65
N PHE A 78 -4.90 4.82 8.62
CA PHE A 78 -5.97 4.98 9.59
C PHE A 78 -6.97 6.03 9.11
N ASN A 79 -8.22 5.62 8.95
CA ASN A 79 -9.32 6.52 8.66
C ASN A 79 -9.95 7.01 9.98
N TYR A 80 -9.65 8.25 10.35
CA TYR A 80 -10.11 8.85 11.60
C TYR A 80 -11.64 8.94 11.70
N ALA A 81 -12.31 9.41 10.66
CA ALA A 81 -13.77 9.54 10.64
C ALA A 81 -14.43 8.16 10.78
N GLY A 82 -13.98 7.21 9.96
CA GLY A 82 -14.48 5.84 9.92
C GLY A 82 -14.02 4.93 11.07
N ASN A 83 -13.10 5.39 11.93
CA ASN A 83 -12.52 4.63 13.04
C ASN A 83 -12.10 3.21 12.64
N ARG A 84 -11.25 3.13 11.60
CA ARG A 84 -10.84 1.88 10.96
C ARG A 84 -9.49 2.03 10.28
N ILE A 85 -8.80 0.92 10.09
CA ILE A 85 -7.58 0.81 9.30
C ILE A 85 -7.97 0.26 7.93
N GLU A 86 -7.43 0.85 6.87
CA GLU A 86 -7.75 0.54 5.47
C GLU A 86 -6.48 0.16 4.71
N CYS A 87 -6.62 -0.75 3.73
CA CYS A 87 -5.60 -1.01 2.73
C CYS A 87 -6.05 -0.44 1.38
N ASN A 88 -5.25 0.45 0.82
CA ASN A 88 -5.58 1.19 -0.40
C ASN A 88 -4.46 1.06 -1.44
N LEU A 89 -4.84 0.84 -2.69
CA LEU A 89 -3.98 0.98 -3.87
C LEU A 89 -4.54 2.09 -4.77
N GLU A 90 -3.67 2.85 -5.41
CA GLU A 90 -4.08 3.83 -6.41
C GLU A 90 -3.05 3.90 -7.54
N PHE A 91 -3.50 3.69 -8.77
CA PHE A 91 -2.66 3.71 -9.97
C PHE A 91 -3.18 4.73 -10.97
N GLN A 92 -2.33 5.15 -11.90
CA GLN A 92 -2.80 5.84 -13.10
C GLN A 92 -3.71 4.90 -13.90
N TYR A 93 -4.86 5.40 -14.34
CA TYR A 93 -5.80 4.63 -15.14
C TYR A 93 -5.26 4.40 -16.56
N SER A 94 -5.26 3.14 -16.97
CA SER A 94 -4.71 2.62 -18.23
C SER A 94 -5.40 1.31 -18.57
N GLU A 95 -5.21 0.82 -19.80
CA GLU A 95 -5.71 -0.50 -20.22
C GLU A 95 -5.24 -1.67 -19.34
N TYR A 96 -4.10 -1.51 -18.64
CA TYR A 96 -3.51 -2.55 -17.81
C TYR A 96 -4.05 -2.49 -16.37
N SER A 97 -4.08 -1.30 -15.80
CA SER A 97 -4.65 -1.09 -14.46
C SER A 97 -6.16 -1.37 -14.41
N SER A 98 -6.89 -1.16 -15.51
CA SER A 98 -8.32 -1.45 -15.60
C SER A 98 -8.65 -2.95 -15.67
N LYS A 99 -7.70 -3.78 -16.11
CA LYS A 99 -7.85 -5.25 -16.14
C LYS A 99 -7.61 -5.89 -14.78
N LEU A 100 -6.89 -5.22 -13.87
CA LEU A 100 -6.51 -5.77 -12.57
C LEU A 100 -7.75 -6.07 -11.71
N ASN A 101 -7.93 -7.33 -11.35
CA ASN A 101 -9.04 -7.79 -10.52
C ASN A 101 -8.51 -8.34 -9.19
N LEU A 102 -8.96 -7.72 -8.10
CA LEU A 102 -8.56 -8.01 -6.72
C LEU A 102 -9.71 -8.55 -5.86
N ASP A 103 -10.83 -8.93 -6.47
CA ASP A 103 -12.06 -9.33 -5.77
C ASP A 103 -11.89 -10.55 -4.86
N ASN A 104 -10.97 -11.46 -5.22
CA ASN A 104 -10.75 -12.73 -4.53
C ASN A 104 -9.41 -12.79 -3.81
N THR A 105 -8.67 -11.68 -3.74
CA THR A 105 -7.28 -11.68 -3.26
C THR A 105 -7.18 -11.82 -1.75
N ILE A 106 -8.08 -11.16 -1.02
CA ILE A 106 -8.17 -11.24 0.43
C ILE A 106 -9.47 -11.98 0.78
N LEU A 107 -9.37 -12.94 1.70
CA LEU A 107 -10.51 -13.75 2.13
C LEU A 107 -11.68 -12.86 2.57
N ASN A 108 -12.89 -13.15 2.07
CA ASN A 108 -14.13 -12.44 2.40
C ASN A 108 -14.10 -10.92 2.16
N CYS A 109 -13.18 -10.43 1.32
CA CYS A 109 -12.96 -9.01 1.12
C CYS A 109 -13.00 -8.66 -0.36
N LYS A 110 -14.02 -7.90 -0.77
CA LYS A 110 -14.05 -7.26 -2.08
C LYS A 110 -13.64 -5.78 -1.95
N PRO A 111 -12.69 -5.27 -2.76
CA PRO A 111 -12.33 -3.87 -2.72
C PRO A 111 -13.41 -3.00 -3.37
N ALA A 112 -13.58 -1.78 -2.86
CA ALA A 112 -14.26 -0.74 -3.61
C ALA A 112 -13.33 -0.22 -4.72
N VAL A 113 -13.80 -0.23 -5.96
CA VAL A 113 -13.05 0.26 -7.13
C VAL A 113 -13.59 1.63 -7.54
N LEU A 114 -12.71 2.62 -7.65
CA LEU A 114 -13.07 4.00 -7.96
C LEU A 114 -12.18 4.57 -9.06
N ILE A 115 -12.77 5.13 -10.11
CA ILE A 115 -12.05 5.92 -11.12
C ILE A 115 -12.19 7.39 -10.77
N ARG A 116 -11.07 8.11 -10.70
CA ARG A 116 -11.01 9.53 -10.32
C ARG A 116 -10.28 10.33 -11.39
N LYS A 117 -10.93 11.39 -11.88
CA LYS A 117 -10.27 12.39 -12.72
C LYS A 117 -9.40 13.28 -11.84
N LYS A 118 -8.14 13.47 -12.22
CA LYS A 118 -7.21 14.40 -11.56
C LYS A 118 -6.84 15.49 -12.56
N SER A 119 -7.06 16.74 -12.15
CA SER A 119 -6.50 17.90 -12.82
C SER A 119 -5.18 18.29 -12.16
N SER A 120 -4.18 18.65 -12.96
CA SER A 120 -2.92 19.15 -12.41
C SER A 120 -3.16 20.60 -11.92
N LYS A 121 -2.82 20.89 -10.66
CA LYS A 121 -2.90 22.27 -10.10
C LYS A 121 -1.74 23.17 -10.53
N SER A 122 -0.85 22.70 -11.41
CA SER A 122 0.40 23.40 -11.76
C SER A 122 0.62 23.40 -13.26
N GLY A 123 -0.10 24.24 -14.01
CA GLY A 123 0.24 24.67 -15.38
C GLY A 123 0.47 23.59 -16.45
N SER A 124 0.29 22.31 -16.15
CA SER A 124 0.55 21.19 -17.06
C SER A 124 -0.79 20.67 -17.59
N SER A 125 -0.94 20.69 -18.90
CA SER A 125 -2.18 20.43 -19.64
C SER A 125 -2.63 18.97 -19.68
N LYS A 126 -2.18 18.12 -18.76
CA LYS A 126 -2.53 16.69 -18.76
C LYS A 126 -3.45 16.37 -17.60
N ASP A 127 -4.74 16.46 -17.87
CA ASP A 127 -5.75 15.74 -17.11
C ASP A 127 -5.45 14.24 -17.23
N PHE A 128 -5.35 13.56 -16.09
CA PHE A 128 -5.20 12.11 -16.07
C PHE A 128 -6.21 11.49 -15.12
N SER A 129 -6.64 10.28 -15.45
CA SER A 129 -7.49 9.49 -14.57
C SER A 129 -6.63 8.56 -13.72
N SER A 130 -7.13 8.23 -12.54
CA SER A 130 -6.57 7.23 -11.64
C SER A 130 -7.63 6.19 -11.30
N ILE A 131 -7.20 4.97 -10.99
CA ILE A 131 -8.05 3.90 -10.47
C ILE A 131 -7.56 3.51 -9.08
N ALA A 132 -8.48 3.47 -8.13
CA ALA A 132 -8.21 3.13 -6.74
C ALA A 132 -8.94 1.86 -6.33
N PHE A 133 -8.26 0.99 -5.60
CA PHE A 133 -8.81 -0.22 -4.98
C PHE A 133 -8.74 -0.05 -3.46
N LYS A 134 -9.88 -0.13 -2.79
CA LYS A 134 -9.99 0.19 -1.35
C LYS A 134 -10.62 -0.94 -0.55
N PHE A 135 -9.83 -1.52 0.35
CA PHE A 135 -10.30 -2.44 1.38
C PHE A 135 -10.56 -1.65 2.66
N GLN A 136 -11.79 -1.14 2.80
CA GLN A 136 -12.12 -0.09 3.76
C GLN A 136 -13.26 -0.44 4.73
N ASN A 137 -13.74 -1.68 4.76
CA ASN A 137 -14.78 -2.09 5.72
C ASN A 137 -14.15 -2.51 7.05
N VAL A 138 -14.84 -2.24 8.17
CA VAL A 138 -14.39 -2.65 9.52
C VAL A 138 -14.21 -4.17 9.58
N ASN A 139 -15.16 -4.92 9.00
CA ASN A 139 -15.12 -6.38 8.96
C ASN A 139 -13.94 -6.94 8.14
N ASN A 140 -13.37 -6.13 7.23
CA ASN A 140 -12.23 -6.53 6.42
C ASN A 140 -10.92 -6.46 7.20
N MET A 141 -10.84 -5.73 8.32
CA MET A 141 -9.57 -5.46 9.00
C MET A 141 -8.85 -6.75 9.43
N LEU A 142 -9.57 -7.74 10.00
CA LEU A 142 -8.95 -9.02 10.37
C LEU A 142 -8.42 -9.77 9.15
N PHE A 143 -9.20 -9.84 8.07
CA PHE A 143 -8.76 -10.51 6.84
C PHE A 143 -7.58 -9.80 6.17
N ILE A 144 -7.51 -8.46 6.23
CA ILE A 144 -6.34 -7.68 5.81
C ILE A 144 -5.12 -8.05 6.65
N TYR A 145 -5.29 -8.12 7.97
CA TYR A 145 -4.22 -8.54 8.89
C TYR A 145 -3.73 -9.95 8.54
N ASP A 146 -4.63 -10.93 8.42
CA ASP A 146 -4.28 -12.33 8.16
C ASP A 146 -3.58 -12.49 6.82
N TYR A 147 -4.05 -11.79 5.78
CA TYR A 147 -3.40 -11.76 4.48
C TYR A 147 -1.94 -11.30 4.56
N PHE A 148 -1.66 -10.21 5.28
CA PHE A 148 -0.28 -9.69 5.38
C PHE A 148 0.58 -10.39 6.43
N MET A 149 -0.02 -11.18 7.33
CA MET A 149 0.74 -12.15 8.12
C MET A 149 1.19 -13.32 7.26
N HIS A 150 0.38 -13.73 6.28
CA HIS A 150 0.75 -14.75 5.30
C HIS A 150 1.76 -14.21 4.26
N ASN A 151 1.49 -13.01 3.73
CA ASN A 151 2.31 -12.33 2.73
C ASN A 151 2.91 -11.05 3.33
N ARG A 152 4.05 -11.20 4.02
CA ARG A 152 4.72 -10.09 4.71
C ARG A 152 5.04 -8.93 3.76
N LEU A 153 4.71 -7.71 4.20
CA LEU A 153 5.22 -6.47 3.61
C LEU A 153 6.67 -6.22 4.04
N PHE A 154 7.53 -5.84 3.09
CA PHE A 154 8.93 -5.50 3.34
C PHE A 154 9.14 -4.04 3.71
N CYS A 155 8.15 -3.16 3.48
CA CYS A 155 8.16 -1.84 4.08
C CYS A 155 7.81 -1.94 5.57
N ASP A 156 8.80 -1.74 6.44
CA ASP A 156 8.64 -1.86 7.90
C ASP A 156 7.52 -0.97 8.45
N MET A 157 7.38 0.27 7.97
CA MET A 157 6.28 1.16 8.33
C MET A 157 4.90 0.58 8.00
N LYS A 158 4.73 0.03 6.79
CA LYS A 158 3.44 -0.55 6.38
C LYS A 158 3.17 -1.84 7.15
N PHE A 159 4.20 -2.67 7.35
CA PHE A 159 4.06 -3.91 8.11
C PHE A 159 3.73 -3.64 9.58
N TYR A 160 4.41 -2.70 10.23
CA TYR A 160 4.09 -2.24 11.59
C TYR A 160 2.61 -1.88 11.70
N ARG A 161 2.09 -1.08 10.76
CA ARG A 161 0.67 -0.72 10.73
C ARG A 161 -0.24 -1.94 10.61
N VAL A 162 0.09 -2.90 9.77
CA VAL A 162 -0.65 -4.17 9.73
C VAL A 162 -0.65 -4.84 11.10
N THR A 163 0.51 -5.00 11.75
CA THR A 163 0.61 -5.71 13.04
C THR A 163 -0.27 -5.12 14.15
N LYS A 164 -0.56 -3.82 14.07
CA LYS A 164 -1.37 -3.08 15.04
C LYS A 164 -2.89 -3.22 14.83
N ILE A 165 -3.33 -3.86 13.75
CA ILE A 165 -4.77 -4.04 13.45
C ILE A 165 -5.48 -4.85 14.54
N LYS A 166 -4.92 -5.98 15.00
CA LYS A 166 -5.57 -6.83 16.02
C LYS A 166 -5.83 -6.06 17.32
N SER A 167 -4.80 -5.43 17.88
CA SER A 167 -4.92 -4.60 19.09
C SER A 167 -5.89 -3.43 18.88
N PHE A 168 -5.91 -2.83 17.69
CA PHE A 168 -6.82 -1.74 17.40
C PHE A 168 -8.29 -2.17 17.47
N ILE A 169 -8.62 -3.35 16.97
CA ILE A 169 -10.00 -3.87 16.96
C ILE A 169 -10.57 -4.00 18.37
N GLU A 170 -9.74 -4.39 19.35
CA GLU A 170 -10.14 -4.54 20.74
C GLU A 170 -10.50 -3.20 21.38
N ILE A 171 -9.72 -2.16 21.07
CA ILE A 171 -9.83 -0.85 21.72
C ILE A 171 -10.64 0.17 20.91
N ARG A 172 -10.99 -0.11 19.65
CA ARG A 172 -11.66 0.88 18.76
C ARG A 172 -12.96 1.44 19.36
N LYS A 173 -13.65 0.64 20.17
CA LYS A 173 -14.89 1.01 20.88
C LYS A 173 -14.68 2.17 21.86
N TYR A 174 -13.46 2.34 22.36
CA TYR A 174 -13.12 3.37 23.33
C TYR A 174 -12.97 4.78 22.74
N LYS A 175 -13.03 4.93 21.41
CA LYS A 175 -13.02 6.24 20.74
C LYS A 175 -14.07 7.21 21.30
N THR A 176 -15.23 6.68 21.70
CA THR A 176 -16.37 7.45 22.22
C THR A 176 -16.48 7.43 23.74
N SER A 177 -15.52 6.81 24.44
CA SER A 177 -15.49 6.84 25.90
C SER A 177 -15.32 8.28 26.41
N PRO A 178 -15.76 8.60 27.64
CA PRO A 178 -15.58 9.92 28.23
C PRO A 178 -14.12 10.35 28.20
N ARG A 179 -13.87 11.64 27.93
CA ARG A 179 -12.52 12.20 28.07
C ARG A 179 -12.04 12.01 29.51
N ASN A 180 -10.76 11.70 29.68
CA ASN A 180 -10.13 11.37 30.97
C ASN A 180 -10.52 10.00 31.57
N SER A 181 -11.34 9.19 30.90
CA SER A 181 -11.48 7.78 31.25
C SER A 181 -10.22 6.97 30.90
N VAL A 182 -10.01 5.86 31.61
CA VAL A 182 -8.93 4.90 31.32
C VAL A 182 -9.05 4.37 29.90
N GLU A 183 -10.27 4.04 29.47
CA GLU A 183 -10.60 3.57 28.14
C GLU A 183 -10.20 4.59 27.05
N HIS A 184 -10.58 5.86 27.23
CA HIS A 184 -10.23 6.89 26.27
C HIS A 184 -8.72 7.12 26.25
N LYS A 185 -8.02 7.02 27.39
CA LYS A 185 -6.55 7.11 27.45
C LYS A 185 -5.89 5.98 26.66
N ILE A 186 -6.34 4.73 26.83
CA ILE A 186 -5.86 3.57 26.05
C ILE A 186 -6.00 3.82 24.54
N TYR A 187 -7.16 4.32 24.10
CA TYR A 187 -7.37 4.65 22.69
C TYR A 187 -6.48 5.80 22.22
N ALA A 188 -6.35 6.87 23.02
CA ALA A 188 -5.52 8.02 22.71
C ALA A 188 -4.03 7.65 22.56
N ASP A 189 -3.51 6.83 23.48
CA ASP A 189 -2.13 6.34 23.46
C ASP A 189 -1.86 5.51 22.20
N PHE A 190 -2.76 4.58 21.88
CA PHE A 190 -2.67 3.83 20.61
C PHE A 190 -2.62 4.76 19.40
N MET A 191 -3.49 5.77 19.34
CA MET A 191 -3.54 6.70 18.21
C MET A 191 -2.25 7.50 18.06
N ILE A 192 -1.66 7.93 19.17
CA ILE A 192 -0.39 8.67 19.20
C ILE A 192 0.77 7.76 18.79
N ASP A 193 0.82 6.53 19.30
CA ASP A 193 1.89 5.58 18.97
C ASP A 193 1.82 5.12 17.52
N TRP A 194 0.61 4.88 17.01
CA TRP A 194 0.39 4.56 15.61
C TRP A 194 0.89 5.67 14.69
N ILE A 195 0.56 6.94 14.98
CA ILE A 195 0.86 8.05 14.08
C ILE A 195 2.32 8.49 14.13
N LYS A 196 3.01 8.26 15.26
CA LYS A 196 4.43 8.61 15.47
C LYS A 196 5.38 7.66 14.76
N TYR A 197 5.01 6.40 14.62
CA TYR A 197 5.89 5.38 14.07
C TYR A 197 6.42 5.79 12.68
N GLU A 198 7.74 6.01 12.61
CA GLU A 198 8.48 6.45 11.42
C GLU A 198 7.87 7.69 10.71
N ASN A 199 7.21 8.56 11.46
CA ASN A 199 6.60 9.77 10.92
C ASN A 199 7.12 11.01 11.66
N PRO A 200 8.17 11.69 11.15
CA PRO A 200 8.72 12.87 11.80
C PRO A 200 7.73 14.05 11.84
N LEU A 201 6.67 14.02 11.01
CA LEU A 201 5.66 15.07 10.91
C LEU A 201 4.35 14.70 11.62
N TRP A 202 4.38 13.72 12.54
CA TRP A 202 3.20 13.23 13.25
C TRP A 202 2.39 14.35 13.93
N TYR A 203 3.06 15.39 14.43
CA TYR A 203 2.46 16.54 15.10
C TYR A 203 1.64 17.44 14.16
N LYS A 204 1.81 17.32 12.84
CA LYS A 204 1.00 18.05 11.84
C LYS A 204 -0.31 17.35 11.49
N VAL A 205 -0.55 16.15 11.99
CA VAL A 205 -1.73 15.35 11.65
C VAL A 205 -2.95 15.94 12.38
N PRO A 206 -4.01 16.39 11.66
CA PRO A 206 -5.04 17.27 12.25
C PRO A 206 -5.75 16.73 13.50
N PHE A 207 -5.94 15.41 13.61
CA PHE A 207 -6.65 14.83 14.76
C PHE A 207 -5.76 14.65 16.00
N VAL A 208 -4.43 14.76 15.88
CA VAL A 208 -3.49 14.44 16.97
C VAL A 208 -3.62 15.39 18.14
N ASN A 209 -3.89 16.68 17.88
CA ASN A 209 -4.10 17.68 18.93
C ASN A 209 -5.21 17.31 19.92
N LYS A 210 -6.19 16.49 19.50
CA LYS A 210 -7.27 16.02 20.37
C LYS A 210 -6.81 15.03 21.44
N TYR A 211 -5.64 14.41 21.24
CA TYR A 211 -5.09 13.37 22.11
C TYR A 211 -3.87 13.82 22.90
N LEU A 212 -3.27 14.97 22.55
CA LEU A 212 -2.10 15.51 23.26
C LEU A 212 -2.42 16.10 24.64
N LEU A 213 -3.70 16.26 24.97
CA LEU A 213 -4.17 16.78 26.26
C LEU A 213 -3.85 15.87 27.46
N TYR A 214 -3.44 14.61 27.23
CA TYR A 214 -3.07 13.66 28.29
C TYR A 214 -1.61 13.71 28.72
N LYS A 215 -0.80 14.63 28.16
CA LYS A 215 0.64 14.76 28.48
C LYS A 215 0.96 15.86 29.50
N GLY A 216 -0.05 16.49 30.09
CA GLY A 216 0.08 17.65 30.99
C GLY A 216 -0.37 17.44 32.43
N GLU A 217 -0.62 16.20 32.85
CA GLU A 217 -0.86 15.82 34.27
C GLU A 217 0.22 14.84 34.73
#